data_AF-A0A6A5V178-F1
#
_entry.id   AF-A0A6A5V178-F1
#
_cell.length_a   1.000
_cell.length_b   1.000
_cell.length_c   1.000
_cell.angle_alpha   90.00
_cell.angle_beta   90.00
_cell.angle_gamma   90.00
#
_symmetry.space_group_name_H-M   'P 1'
#
loop_
_entity.id
_entity.type
_entity.pdbx_description
1 polymer ?
#
loop_
_entity_poly.entity_id
_entity_poly.type
_entity_poly.pdbx_seq_one_letter_code
_entity_poly.pdbx_strand_id
1 'polypeptide(L)'
;MSEQRSQPSDQPVTIQNWYKHINWSSTTLVLLVPAYGLYAAQYVPLTRATAIWGILLWSHRCYNARLPLRIFLAFVGAGAIQGSIRFWSSKHRAHHRWKDTSKDPYCALRGFFHAHLGWMVLQQDPKKIGRTDISDLDADPVVVWQHKHYGKSLMVAAWLFPMCVAGLGWSDWWGGLVYAGILRACFVQQATFCVNSLAHWLGEQPFDDRRTPRDHFITAIVTLGEGYHNFHHEFPSDYRNAISWYQYDPTKWLIYLLSKTTLAYDLKRFRHNEIEKGRLQQQQKALDARRVTLDWGLPLSQLPVVSWVEYQARCASGDAALIAITGIIHDVTDFITEHPGGKALIKGWVGKDATAGFNGGVYVHSNAAHNLLSTMRVGVLRGGQEVEVWKEERGVPGIKDKLGRVVVRVNEHVTNVRRLVGSAEAA
;
A
#
# COMPACT_ATOMS: atom_id res chain seq x y z
N MET A 1 1.78 35.14 -37.26
CA MET A 1 1.98 34.64 -35.87
C MET A 1 0.61 34.62 -35.20
N SER A 2 0.01 33.43 -35.02
CA SER A 2 -1.28 33.35 -34.31
C SER A 2 -1.02 33.61 -32.83
N GLU A 3 -1.67 34.62 -32.24
CA GLU A 3 -1.71 34.80 -30.79
C GLU A 3 -2.16 33.49 -30.14
N GLN A 4 -1.25 32.80 -29.45
CA GLN A 4 -1.65 31.74 -28.53
C GLN A 4 -2.40 32.40 -27.39
N ARG A 5 -3.75 32.45 -27.49
CA ARG A 5 -4.59 32.78 -26.34
C ARG A 5 -4.18 31.85 -25.18
N SER A 6 -3.72 32.44 -24.08
CA SER A 6 -3.39 31.69 -22.87
C SER A 6 -4.60 30.88 -22.42
N GLN A 7 -4.40 29.59 -22.12
CA GLN A 7 -5.47 28.73 -21.63
C GLN A 7 -5.96 29.28 -20.28
N PRO A 8 -7.27 29.20 -19.96
CA PRO A 8 -7.78 29.65 -18.67
C PRO A 8 -7.02 29.04 -17.49
N SER A 9 -6.61 27.77 -17.57
CA SER A 9 -5.82 27.08 -16.54
C SER A 9 -4.44 27.68 -16.25
N ASP A 10 -3.92 28.56 -17.11
CA ASP A 10 -2.60 29.20 -16.95
C ASP A 10 -2.69 30.58 -16.30
N GLN A 11 -3.90 31.12 -16.13
CA GLN A 11 -4.13 32.40 -15.49
C GLN A 11 -4.40 32.20 -13.98
N PRO A 12 -4.01 33.13 -13.11
CA PRO A 12 -4.45 33.09 -11.72
C PRO A 12 -5.97 33.24 -11.63
N VAL A 13 -6.58 32.53 -10.68
CA VAL A 13 -8.01 32.62 -10.42
C VAL A 13 -8.30 33.95 -9.72
N THR A 14 -9.24 34.69 -10.27
CA THR A 14 -9.73 35.98 -9.77
C THR A 14 -11.26 35.96 -9.72
N ILE A 15 -11.85 36.91 -9.00
CA ILE A 15 -13.31 37.09 -8.93
C ILE A 15 -13.92 37.35 -10.33
N GLN A 16 -13.16 37.88 -11.28
CA GLN A 16 -13.66 38.20 -12.62
C GLN A 16 -13.54 37.04 -13.61
N ASN A 17 -12.68 36.05 -13.37
CA ASN A 17 -12.42 34.96 -14.33
C ASN A 17 -12.69 33.55 -13.79
N TRP A 18 -13.04 33.36 -12.50
CA TRP A 18 -13.22 32.03 -11.88
C TRP A 18 -14.09 31.08 -12.72
N TYR A 19 -15.18 31.58 -13.32
CA TYR A 19 -16.10 30.78 -14.14
C TYR A 19 -15.44 30.21 -15.41
N LYS A 20 -14.36 30.82 -15.90
CA LYS A 20 -13.56 30.32 -17.04
C LYS A 20 -12.69 29.13 -16.67
N HIS A 21 -12.38 28.97 -15.38
CA HIS A 21 -11.63 27.82 -14.86
C HIS A 21 -12.54 26.61 -14.60
N ILE A 22 -13.86 26.75 -14.74
CA ILE A 22 -14.80 25.65 -14.53
C ILE A 22 -15.05 24.89 -15.82
N ASN A 23 -14.99 23.57 -15.73
CA ASN A 23 -15.46 22.67 -16.77
C ASN A 23 -16.98 22.48 -16.63
N TRP A 24 -17.75 23.43 -17.17
CA TRP A 24 -19.21 23.44 -17.02
C TRP A 24 -19.89 22.15 -17.49
N SER A 25 -19.39 21.51 -18.57
CA SER A 25 -19.95 20.24 -19.05
C SER A 25 -19.86 19.13 -18.00
N SER A 26 -18.69 19.00 -17.37
CA SER A 26 -18.43 18.02 -16.32
C SER A 26 -19.13 18.41 -15.02
N THR A 27 -19.06 19.68 -14.63
CA THR A 27 -19.75 20.23 -13.47
C THR A 27 -21.25 19.99 -13.53
N THR A 28 -21.89 20.15 -14.69
CA THR A 28 -23.33 19.85 -14.84
C THR A 28 -23.61 18.38 -14.56
N LEU A 29 -22.83 17.46 -15.14
CA LEU A 29 -23.07 16.02 -15.00
C LEU A 29 -22.72 15.47 -13.62
N VAL A 30 -21.70 16.02 -12.96
CA VAL A 30 -21.12 15.50 -11.72
C VAL A 30 -21.64 16.22 -10.48
N LEU A 31 -22.10 17.47 -10.61
CA LEU A 31 -22.62 18.26 -9.48
C LEU A 31 -24.08 18.64 -9.65
N LEU A 32 -24.45 19.30 -10.75
CA LEU A 32 -25.80 19.87 -10.88
C LEU A 32 -26.89 18.81 -11.03
N VAL A 33 -26.65 17.78 -11.86
CA VAL A 33 -27.60 16.67 -12.04
C VAL A 33 -27.78 15.87 -10.73
N PRO A 34 -26.72 15.47 -10.01
CA PRO A 34 -26.87 14.89 -8.69
C PRO A 34 -27.59 15.77 -7.66
N ALA A 35 -27.30 17.08 -7.64
CA ALA A 35 -28.00 18.02 -6.75
C ALA A 35 -29.50 18.07 -7.06
N TYR A 36 -29.87 18.08 -8.35
CA TYR A 36 -31.26 17.95 -8.76
C TYR A 36 -31.87 16.61 -8.33
N GLY A 37 -31.14 15.50 -8.45
CA GLY A 37 -31.61 14.19 -7.96
C GLY A 37 -31.89 14.17 -6.46
N LEU A 38 -31.02 14.80 -5.65
CA LEU A 38 -31.22 14.93 -4.21
C LEU A 38 -32.43 15.79 -3.86
N TYR A 39 -32.63 16.89 -4.60
CA TYR A 39 -33.82 17.72 -4.48
C TYR A 39 -35.09 16.95 -4.88
N ALA A 40 -35.08 16.26 -6.02
CA ALA A 40 -36.22 15.49 -6.52
C ALA A 40 -36.60 14.32 -5.60
N ALA A 41 -35.62 13.70 -4.93
CA ALA A 41 -35.85 12.61 -3.97
C ALA A 41 -36.68 13.03 -2.73
N GLN A 42 -36.87 14.32 -2.49
CA GLN A 42 -37.80 14.81 -1.45
C GLN A 42 -39.27 14.61 -1.86
N TYR A 43 -39.55 14.48 -3.16
CA TYR A 43 -40.90 14.43 -3.72
C TYR A 43 -41.21 13.10 -4.43
N VAL A 44 -40.19 12.29 -4.74
CA VAL A 44 -40.35 10.99 -5.38
C VAL A 44 -40.14 9.88 -4.34
N PRO A 45 -41.12 9.02 -4.05
CA PRO A 45 -40.94 7.95 -3.05
C PRO A 45 -40.04 6.83 -3.58
N LEU A 46 -39.15 6.30 -2.75
CA LEU A 46 -38.33 5.13 -3.08
C LEU A 46 -39.12 3.83 -2.88
N THR A 47 -39.42 3.13 -3.97
CA THR A 47 -39.99 1.78 -3.90
C THR A 47 -38.89 0.73 -3.68
N ARG A 48 -39.23 -0.40 -3.02
CA ARG A 48 -38.28 -1.50 -2.79
C ARG A 48 -37.74 -2.10 -4.10
N ALA A 49 -38.59 -2.23 -5.12
CA ALA A 49 -38.21 -2.74 -6.44
C ALA A 49 -37.18 -1.82 -7.11
N THR A 50 -37.42 -0.50 -7.10
CA THR A 50 -36.47 0.50 -7.61
C THR A 50 -35.15 0.51 -6.84
N ALA A 51 -35.20 0.36 -5.51
CA ALA A 51 -33.99 0.27 -4.69
C ALA A 51 -33.12 -0.92 -5.09
N ILE A 52 -33.72 -2.11 -5.25
CA ILE A 52 -33.01 -3.32 -5.67
C ILE A 52 -32.46 -3.16 -7.10
N TRP A 53 -33.26 -2.58 -8.00
CA TRP A 53 -32.86 -2.35 -9.39
C TRP A 53 -31.63 -1.45 -9.51
N GLY A 54 -31.56 -0.38 -8.72
CA GLY A 54 -30.39 0.51 -8.69
C GLY A 54 -29.09 -0.19 -8.27
N ILE A 55 -29.18 -1.30 -7.53
CA ILE A 55 -28.03 -2.04 -7.01
C ILE A 55 -27.46 -3.07 -8.01
N LEU A 56 -28.08 -3.33 -9.17
CA LEU A 56 -27.65 -4.45 -10.03
C LEU A 56 -26.74 -4.10 -11.22
N LEU A 57 -26.33 -2.83 -11.38
CA LEU A 57 -25.69 -2.33 -12.61
C LEU A 57 -24.24 -1.86 -12.40
N TRP A 58 -23.23 -2.75 -12.39
CA TRP A 58 -21.82 -2.34 -12.33
C TRP A 58 -20.86 -3.27 -13.07
N SER A 59 -19.73 -2.73 -13.56
CA SER A 59 -18.63 -3.54 -14.11
C SER A 59 -17.30 -2.78 -14.21
N HIS A 60 -16.16 -3.49 -14.08
CA HIS A 60 -14.78 -3.01 -14.28
C HIS A 60 -14.00 -3.96 -15.24
N ARG A 61 -12.89 -3.52 -15.86
CA ARG A 61 -12.17 -4.25 -16.94
C ARG A 61 -10.68 -4.48 -16.66
N CYS A 62 -10.24 -5.74 -16.74
CA CYS A 62 -8.82 -6.16 -16.65
C CYS A 62 -8.55 -7.55 -17.31
N TYR A 63 -9.35 -7.91 -18.32
CA TYR A 63 -9.35 -9.21 -19.00
C TYR A 63 -9.75 -9.05 -20.48
N ASN A 64 -9.59 -10.11 -21.29
CA ASN A 64 -10.10 -10.13 -22.66
C ASN A 64 -11.57 -10.55 -22.67
N ALA A 65 -12.42 -9.75 -23.30
CA ALA A 65 -13.87 -9.97 -23.38
C ALA A 65 -14.29 -10.28 -24.81
N ARG A 66 -15.22 -11.23 -25.00
CA ARG A 66 -15.87 -11.44 -26.30
C ARG A 66 -16.86 -10.30 -26.61
N LEU A 67 -17.25 -10.17 -27.88
CA LEU A 67 -18.04 -9.02 -28.38
C LEU A 67 -19.33 -8.74 -27.58
N PRO A 68 -20.17 -9.73 -27.21
CA PRO A 68 -21.38 -9.46 -26.42
C PRO A 68 -21.08 -8.79 -25.08
N LEU A 69 -20.05 -9.31 -24.38
CA LEU A 69 -19.62 -8.73 -23.11
C LEU A 69 -19.03 -7.33 -23.33
N ARG A 70 -18.25 -7.11 -24.40
CA ARG A 70 -17.72 -5.77 -24.72
C ARG A 70 -18.82 -4.73 -24.94
N ILE A 71 -19.87 -5.08 -25.68
CA ILE A 71 -21.03 -4.19 -25.92
C ILE A 71 -21.75 -3.90 -24.60
N PHE A 72 -22.00 -4.94 -23.80
CA PHE A 72 -22.64 -4.80 -22.49
C PHE A 72 -21.84 -3.86 -21.57
N LEU A 73 -20.53 -4.09 -21.42
CA LEU A 73 -19.62 -3.25 -20.62
C LEU A 73 -19.58 -1.80 -21.13
N ALA A 74 -19.60 -1.59 -22.45
CA ALA A 74 -19.62 -0.25 -23.05
C ALA A 74 -20.91 0.50 -22.73
N PHE A 75 -22.05 -0.20 -22.68
CA PHE A 75 -23.33 0.34 -22.30
C PHE A 75 -23.37 0.71 -20.80
N VAL A 76 -23.09 -0.25 -19.90
CA VAL A 76 -23.13 0.02 -18.45
C VAL A 76 -22.06 1.02 -18.01
N GLY A 77 -20.89 1.01 -18.66
CA GLY A 77 -19.82 2.00 -18.44
C GLY A 77 -20.23 3.42 -18.83
N ALA A 78 -21.04 3.59 -19.89
CA ALA A 78 -21.62 4.90 -20.20
C ALA A 78 -22.60 5.37 -19.11
N GLY A 79 -23.32 4.42 -18.48
CA GLY A 79 -24.22 4.65 -17.34
C GLY A 79 -23.53 5.11 -16.04
N ALA A 80 -22.20 4.98 -15.95
CA ALA A 80 -21.40 5.42 -14.82
C ALA A 80 -21.07 6.93 -14.86
N ILE A 81 -21.23 7.60 -16.01
CA ILE A 81 -21.01 9.05 -16.18
C ILE A 81 -19.57 9.45 -15.77
N GLN A 82 -18.55 8.78 -16.29
CA GLN A 82 -17.14 9.07 -15.99
C GLN A 82 -16.31 9.44 -17.23
N GLY A 83 -16.99 9.64 -18.36
CA GLY A 83 -16.39 9.79 -19.67
C GLY A 83 -16.41 8.48 -20.46
N SER A 84 -16.18 8.58 -21.76
CA SER A 84 -16.08 7.40 -22.63
C SER A 84 -14.95 6.46 -22.20
N ILE A 85 -15.01 5.19 -22.61
CA ILE A 85 -13.94 4.20 -22.35
C ILE A 85 -12.59 4.74 -22.81
N ARG A 86 -12.53 5.36 -23.99
CA ARG A 86 -11.32 5.95 -24.55
C ARG A 86 -10.74 7.03 -23.65
N PHE A 87 -11.57 8.00 -23.23
CA PHE A 87 -11.18 9.10 -22.35
C PHE A 87 -10.69 8.60 -20.99
N TRP A 88 -11.47 7.73 -20.34
CA TRP A 88 -11.17 7.24 -19.01
C TRP A 88 -9.91 6.38 -19.02
N SER A 89 -9.80 5.43 -19.95
CA SER A 89 -8.63 4.56 -20.08
C SER A 89 -7.36 5.35 -20.39
N SER A 90 -7.43 6.38 -21.24
CA SER A 90 -6.29 7.24 -21.53
C SER A 90 -5.80 7.98 -20.28
N LYS A 91 -6.72 8.60 -19.51
CA LYS A 91 -6.37 9.29 -18.26
C LYS A 91 -5.88 8.33 -17.19
N HIS A 92 -6.49 7.16 -17.05
CA HIS A 92 -6.09 6.16 -16.09
C HIS A 92 -4.69 5.59 -16.40
N ARG A 93 -4.38 5.31 -17.67
CA ARG A 93 -3.01 4.95 -18.09
C ARG A 93 -2.02 6.07 -17.79
N ALA A 94 -2.40 7.33 -18.05
CA ALA A 94 -1.56 8.47 -17.72
C ALA A 94 -1.33 8.59 -16.21
N HIS A 95 -2.35 8.33 -15.39
CA HIS A 95 -2.24 8.26 -13.94
C HIS A 95 -1.28 7.17 -13.50
N HIS A 96 -1.38 5.93 -13.97
CA HIS A 96 -0.41 4.88 -13.64
C HIS A 96 1.03 5.24 -14.02
N ARG A 97 1.23 5.79 -15.23
CA ARG A 97 2.57 6.11 -15.74
C ARG A 97 3.20 7.31 -15.04
N TRP A 98 2.40 8.32 -14.72
CA TRP A 98 2.85 9.62 -14.23
C TRP A 98 2.38 9.93 -12.80
N LYS A 99 1.93 8.92 -12.06
CA LYS A 99 1.38 9.01 -10.71
C LYS A 99 2.22 9.89 -9.79
N ASP A 100 1.56 10.70 -8.98
CA ASP A 100 2.20 11.61 -8.02
C ASP A 100 3.21 12.56 -8.70
N THR A 101 2.93 12.97 -9.94
CA THR A 101 3.66 14.03 -10.63
C THR A 101 2.69 15.09 -11.17
N SER A 102 3.23 16.21 -11.65
CA SER A 102 2.42 17.26 -12.29
C SER A 102 1.70 16.82 -13.58
N LYS A 103 2.12 15.69 -14.17
CA LYS A 103 1.54 15.09 -15.37
C LYS A 103 0.38 14.12 -15.08
N ASP A 104 0.17 13.76 -13.82
CA ASP A 104 -0.96 12.94 -13.39
C ASP A 104 -2.27 13.75 -13.48
N PRO A 105 -3.29 13.29 -14.24
CA PRO A 105 -4.54 14.01 -14.41
C PRO A 105 -5.31 14.23 -13.10
N TYR A 106 -5.13 13.40 -12.08
CA TYR A 106 -5.83 13.54 -10.78
C TYR A 106 -4.88 13.31 -9.62
N CYS A 107 -3.69 13.92 -9.74
CA CYS A 107 -2.59 13.86 -8.78
C CYS A 107 -3.04 14.06 -7.33
N ALA A 108 -2.88 13.02 -6.50
CA ALA A 108 -3.21 13.05 -5.08
C ALA A 108 -2.41 14.11 -4.30
N LEU A 109 -1.20 14.43 -4.74
CA LEU A 109 -0.34 15.46 -4.14
C LEU A 109 -0.87 16.90 -4.30
N ARG A 110 -1.83 17.13 -5.19
CA ARG A 110 -2.52 18.44 -5.31
C ARG A 110 -3.62 18.63 -4.26
N GLY A 111 -3.83 17.65 -3.40
CA GLY A 111 -4.79 17.69 -2.30
C GLY A 111 -6.00 16.80 -2.54
N PHE A 112 -6.62 16.38 -1.43
CA PHE A 112 -7.74 15.45 -1.41
C PHE A 112 -8.89 15.86 -2.33
N PHE A 113 -9.35 17.11 -2.22
CA PHE A 113 -10.49 17.60 -3.01
C PHE A 113 -10.17 17.69 -4.50
N HIS A 114 -8.92 17.96 -4.88
CA HIS A 114 -8.50 17.93 -6.27
C HIS A 114 -8.62 16.53 -6.87
N ALA A 115 -8.05 15.54 -6.17
CA ALA A 115 -8.05 14.15 -6.61
C ALA A 115 -9.45 13.52 -6.59
N HIS A 116 -10.30 13.92 -5.64
CA HIS A 116 -11.67 13.45 -5.54
C HIS A 116 -12.55 14.03 -6.66
N LEU A 117 -12.63 15.35 -6.77
CA LEU A 117 -13.60 16.02 -7.64
C LEU A 117 -13.00 17.14 -8.51
N GLY A 118 -12.02 17.86 -7.98
CA GLY A 118 -11.45 19.06 -8.61
C GLY A 118 -10.93 18.82 -10.02
N TRP A 119 -10.33 17.67 -10.30
CA TRP A 119 -9.82 17.30 -11.62
C TRP A 119 -10.90 17.17 -12.71
N MET A 120 -12.16 16.93 -12.31
CA MET A 120 -13.32 16.86 -13.19
C MET A 120 -13.99 18.22 -13.37
N VAL A 121 -14.11 19.00 -12.30
CA VAL A 121 -14.86 20.28 -12.31
C VAL A 121 -14.02 21.48 -12.74
N LEU A 122 -12.70 21.39 -12.66
CA LEU A 122 -11.78 22.43 -13.13
C LEU A 122 -11.27 22.11 -14.53
N GLN A 123 -11.09 23.15 -15.34
CA GLN A 123 -10.43 23.06 -16.63
C GLN A 123 -8.98 22.61 -16.44
N GLN A 124 -8.59 21.57 -17.19
CA GLN A 124 -7.22 21.08 -17.20
C GLN A 124 -6.59 21.37 -18.55
N ASP A 125 -5.35 21.85 -18.56
CA ASP A 125 -4.57 21.98 -19.79
C ASP A 125 -4.17 20.58 -20.30
N PRO A 126 -4.69 20.13 -21.46
CA PRO A 126 -4.34 18.83 -22.02
C PRO A 126 -2.86 18.68 -22.35
N LYS A 127 -2.12 19.79 -22.54
CA LYS A 127 -0.66 19.76 -22.82
C LYS A 127 0.16 19.41 -21.57
N LYS A 128 -0.36 19.70 -20.37
CA LYS A 128 0.29 19.38 -19.09
C LYS A 128 0.05 17.95 -18.65
N ILE A 129 -1.00 17.30 -19.14
CA ILE A 129 -1.31 15.90 -18.81
C ILE A 129 -0.38 14.96 -19.59
N GLY A 130 0.18 13.97 -18.90
CA GLY A 130 1.05 12.97 -19.49
C GLY A 130 0.34 12.11 -20.54
N ARG A 131 1.04 11.79 -21.63
CA ARG A 131 0.50 10.94 -22.71
C ARG A 131 0.90 9.47 -22.51
N THR A 132 0.04 8.60 -22.99
CA THR A 132 0.23 7.15 -23.05
C THR A 132 -0.21 6.64 -24.42
N ASP A 133 0.30 5.47 -24.79
CA ASP A 133 -0.16 4.79 -26.00
C ASP A 133 -1.62 4.35 -25.80
N ILE A 134 -2.45 4.66 -26.79
CA ILE A 134 -3.88 4.38 -26.85
C ILE A 134 -4.28 3.78 -28.21
N SER A 135 -3.30 3.36 -29.01
CA SER A 135 -3.51 2.77 -30.34
C SER A 135 -4.45 1.56 -30.30
N ASP A 136 -4.39 0.75 -29.24
CA ASP A 136 -5.29 -0.37 -29.00
C ASP A 136 -6.75 0.06 -28.74
N LEU A 137 -6.96 1.22 -28.10
CA LEU A 137 -8.29 1.79 -27.87
C LEU A 137 -8.87 2.34 -29.18
N ASP A 138 -8.02 2.92 -30.02
CA ASP A 138 -8.39 3.46 -31.33
C ASP A 138 -8.64 2.35 -32.37
N ALA A 139 -8.03 1.18 -32.18
CA ALA A 139 -8.27 -0.01 -33.00
C ALA A 139 -9.55 -0.77 -32.61
N ASP A 140 -10.12 -0.54 -31.43
CA ASP A 140 -11.32 -1.25 -30.95
C ASP A 140 -12.61 -0.56 -31.45
N PRO A 141 -13.41 -1.19 -32.35
CA PRO A 141 -14.59 -0.55 -32.92
C PRO A 141 -15.69 -0.22 -31.89
N VAL A 142 -15.82 -1.02 -30.83
CA VAL A 142 -16.80 -0.78 -29.76
C VAL A 142 -16.41 0.45 -28.96
N VAL A 143 -15.12 0.60 -28.65
CA VAL A 143 -14.58 1.76 -27.92
C VAL A 143 -14.73 3.03 -28.74
N VAL A 144 -14.39 2.99 -30.03
CA VAL A 144 -14.51 4.15 -30.94
C VAL A 144 -15.98 4.54 -31.12
N TRP A 145 -16.88 3.56 -31.31
CA TRP A 145 -18.32 3.82 -31.41
C TRP A 145 -18.86 4.46 -30.13
N GLN A 146 -18.52 3.91 -28.97
CA GLN A 146 -18.97 4.44 -27.68
C GLN A 146 -18.42 5.85 -27.42
N HIS A 147 -17.17 6.13 -27.82
CA HIS A 147 -16.59 7.47 -27.71
C HIS A 147 -17.33 8.49 -28.60
N LYS A 148 -17.59 8.14 -29.87
CA LYS A 148 -18.30 9.01 -30.83
C LYS A 148 -19.75 9.29 -30.42
N HIS A 149 -20.40 8.31 -29.79
CA HIS A 149 -21.81 8.39 -29.40
C HIS A 149 -22.02 8.57 -27.89
N TYR A 150 -20.96 8.93 -27.14
CA TYR A 150 -20.94 8.88 -25.68
C TYR A 150 -22.13 9.61 -25.03
N GLY A 151 -22.47 10.82 -25.50
CA GLY A 151 -23.61 11.58 -24.95
C GLY A 151 -24.95 10.84 -25.09
N LYS A 152 -25.18 10.18 -26.22
CA LYS A 152 -26.39 9.36 -26.44
C LYS A 152 -26.34 8.08 -25.60
N SER A 153 -25.21 7.40 -25.58
CA SER A 153 -25.01 6.18 -24.77
C SER A 153 -25.23 6.45 -23.29
N LEU A 154 -24.69 7.57 -22.78
CA LEU A 154 -24.90 8.06 -21.42
C LEU A 154 -26.39 8.30 -21.13
N MET A 155 -27.08 9.05 -21.99
CA MET A 155 -28.48 9.42 -21.76
C MET A 155 -29.37 8.17 -21.70
N VAL A 156 -29.11 7.20 -22.59
CA VAL A 156 -29.84 5.94 -22.59
C VAL A 156 -29.47 5.09 -21.38
N ALA A 157 -28.19 4.80 -21.16
CA ALA A 157 -27.76 3.85 -20.13
C ALA A 157 -27.97 4.38 -18.71
N ALA A 158 -27.67 5.67 -18.47
CA ALA A 158 -27.72 6.24 -17.13
C ALA A 158 -29.14 6.62 -16.71
N TRP A 159 -30.03 7.00 -17.63
CA TRP A 159 -31.32 7.62 -17.29
C TRP A 159 -32.52 6.94 -17.95
N LEU A 160 -32.57 6.87 -19.28
CA LEU A 160 -33.75 6.33 -19.97
C LEU A 160 -33.96 4.84 -19.67
N PHE A 161 -32.90 4.05 -19.69
CA PHE A 161 -32.98 2.62 -19.42
C PHE A 161 -33.49 2.32 -18.00
N PRO A 162 -32.90 2.86 -16.92
CA PRO A 162 -33.42 2.59 -15.57
C PRO A 162 -34.84 3.16 -15.36
N MET A 163 -35.16 4.32 -15.96
CA MET A 163 -36.50 4.90 -15.96
C MET A 163 -37.54 3.98 -16.64
N CYS A 164 -37.24 3.48 -17.84
CA CYS A 164 -38.14 2.62 -18.59
C CYS A 164 -38.31 1.24 -17.93
N VAL A 165 -37.25 0.66 -17.35
CA VAL A 165 -37.36 -0.61 -16.64
C VAL A 165 -38.30 -0.49 -15.44
N ALA A 166 -38.14 0.56 -14.62
CA ALA A 166 -39.02 0.77 -13.48
C ALA A 166 -40.45 1.17 -13.90
N GLY A 167 -40.57 2.02 -14.92
CA GLY A 167 -41.84 2.48 -15.45
C GLY A 167 -42.68 1.40 -16.11
N LEU A 168 -42.05 0.53 -16.92
CA LEU A 168 -42.74 -0.59 -17.57
C LEU A 168 -42.90 -1.81 -16.65
N GLY A 169 -41.97 -2.01 -15.71
CA GLY A 169 -41.99 -3.17 -14.81
C GLY A 169 -42.96 -3.02 -13.64
N TRP A 170 -42.96 -1.87 -12.96
CA TRP A 170 -43.78 -1.63 -11.77
C TRP A 170 -44.34 -0.19 -11.69
N SER A 171 -44.53 0.46 -12.85
CA SER A 171 -45.16 1.78 -12.98
C SER A 171 -44.45 2.92 -12.25
N ASP A 172 -43.15 2.78 -11.95
CA ASP A 172 -42.37 3.76 -11.19
C ASP A 172 -41.37 4.53 -12.07
N TRP A 173 -41.89 5.30 -13.03
CA TRP A 173 -41.08 6.08 -13.97
C TRP A 173 -40.14 7.06 -13.25
N TRP A 174 -40.69 7.84 -12.32
CA TRP A 174 -39.92 8.85 -11.59
C TRP A 174 -38.93 8.24 -10.61
N GLY A 175 -39.27 7.15 -9.91
CA GLY A 175 -38.31 6.45 -9.06
C GLY A 175 -37.18 5.83 -9.89
N GLY A 176 -37.49 5.26 -11.06
CA GLY A 176 -36.49 4.77 -12.00
C GLY A 176 -35.51 5.85 -12.47
N LEU A 177 -36.00 7.06 -12.75
CA LEU A 177 -35.16 8.20 -13.15
C LEU A 177 -34.34 8.75 -11.97
N VAL A 178 -34.99 9.06 -10.84
CA VAL A 178 -34.34 9.75 -9.71
C VAL A 178 -33.40 8.81 -8.96
N TYR A 179 -33.85 7.63 -8.56
CA TYR A 179 -33.06 6.73 -7.73
C TYR A 179 -32.16 5.82 -8.57
N ALA A 180 -32.72 5.03 -9.48
CA ALA A 180 -31.93 4.08 -10.28
C ALA A 180 -31.11 4.78 -11.38
N GLY A 181 -31.53 5.97 -11.81
CA GLY A 181 -30.81 6.78 -12.80
C GLY A 181 -29.81 7.74 -12.16
N ILE A 182 -30.29 8.85 -11.62
CA ILE A 182 -29.49 10.00 -11.17
C ILE A 182 -28.70 9.71 -9.89
N LEU A 183 -29.37 9.29 -8.81
CA LEU A 183 -28.71 9.12 -7.51
C LEU A 183 -27.76 7.92 -7.51
N ARG A 184 -28.11 6.83 -8.19
CA ARG A 184 -27.17 5.72 -8.43
C ARG A 184 -25.96 6.17 -9.25
N ALA A 185 -26.12 6.99 -10.30
CA ALA A 185 -24.97 7.55 -11.02
C ALA A 185 -24.06 8.34 -10.09
N CYS A 186 -24.65 9.21 -9.26
CA CYS A 186 -23.92 9.99 -8.27
C CYS A 186 -23.14 9.07 -7.32
N PHE A 187 -23.78 8.06 -6.73
CA PHE A 187 -23.12 7.14 -5.81
C PHE A 187 -21.94 6.42 -6.47
N VAL A 188 -22.10 5.93 -7.70
CA VAL A 188 -21.03 5.26 -8.47
C VAL A 188 -19.87 6.22 -8.75
N GLN A 189 -20.17 7.47 -9.13
CA GLN A 189 -19.15 8.50 -9.34
C GLN A 189 -18.39 8.78 -8.05
N GLN A 190 -19.07 9.04 -6.94
CA GLN A 190 -18.43 9.34 -5.66
C GLN A 190 -17.59 8.15 -5.16
N ALA A 191 -18.10 6.92 -5.29
CA ALA A 191 -17.34 5.70 -5.02
C ALA A 191 -16.07 5.64 -5.88
N THR A 192 -16.16 5.88 -7.19
CA THR A 192 -14.98 5.86 -8.06
C THR A 192 -14.00 6.98 -7.72
N PHE A 193 -14.48 8.16 -7.36
CA PHE A 193 -13.64 9.28 -6.92
C PHE A 193 -12.93 9.01 -5.59
N CYS A 194 -13.49 8.17 -4.72
CA CYS A 194 -12.79 7.67 -3.54
C CYS A 194 -11.55 6.84 -3.88
N VAL A 195 -11.50 6.17 -5.04
CA VAL A 195 -10.28 5.47 -5.49
C VAL A 195 -9.15 6.49 -5.71
N ASN A 196 -9.44 7.60 -6.40
CA ASN A 196 -8.45 8.64 -6.67
C ASN A 196 -8.05 9.42 -5.40
N SER A 197 -8.94 9.51 -4.40
CA SER A 197 -8.70 10.28 -3.18
C SER A 197 -8.42 9.39 -1.95
N LEU A 198 -9.44 8.75 -1.38
CA LEU A 198 -9.31 7.94 -0.16
C LEU A 198 -8.26 6.84 -0.30
N ALA A 199 -8.18 6.15 -1.45
CA ALA A 199 -7.19 5.10 -1.67
C ALA A 199 -5.75 5.61 -1.86
N HIS A 200 -5.55 6.93 -1.90
CA HIS A 200 -4.24 7.58 -1.87
C HIS A 200 -3.93 8.26 -0.53
N TRP A 201 -4.82 8.17 0.46
CA TRP A 201 -4.73 8.89 1.74
C TRP A 201 -4.87 7.97 2.96
N LEU A 202 -5.77 6.98 2.89
CA LEU A 202 -6.07 6.05 3.98
C LEU A 202 -5.57 4.64 3.65
N GLY A 203 -5.03 3.96 4.65
CA GLY A 203 -4.64 2.55 4.55
C GLY A 203 -3.15 2.29 4.65
N GLU A 204 -2.77 1.07 4.27
CA GLU A 204 -1.43 0.53 4.38
C GLU A 204 -0.74 0.44 3.01
N GLN A 205 0.59 0.24 3.02
CA GLN A 205 1.38 0.10 1.79
C GLN A 205 2.15 -1.22 1.80
N PRO A 206 1.43 -2.37 1.72
CA PRO A 206 2.04 -3.68 1.91
C PRO A 206 2.97 -4.11 0.76
N PHE A 207 3.00 -3.43 -0.38
CA PHE A 207 3.83 -3.79 -1.54
C PHE A 207 4.85 -2.72 -1.91
N ASP A 208 4.48 -1.44 -1.94
CA ASP A 208 5.41 -0.33 -2.19
C ASP A 208 4.95 0.97 -1.53
N ASP A 209 5.87 1.71 -0.90
CA ASP A 209 5.58 2.94 -0.16
C ASP A 209 6.28 4.18 -0.73
N ARG A 210 6.89 4.07 -1.93
CA ARG A 210 7.51 5.20 -2.65
C ARG A 210 6.50 6.20 -3.22
N ARG A 211 5.23 5.85 -3.27
CA ARG A 211 4.12 6.61 -3.87
C ARG A 211 2.92 6.61 -2.94
N THR A 212 1.86 7.34 -3.26
CA THR A 212 0.70 7.54 -2.38
C THR A 212 -0.37 6.42 -2.31
N PRO A 213 -0.51 5.46 -3.25
CA PRO A 213 -1.55 4.43 -3.18
C PRO A 213 -1.47 3.55 -1.93
N ARG A 214 -2.63 3.22 -1.37
CA ARG A 214 -2.80 2.48 -0.12
C ARG A 214 -3.90 1.42 -0.25
N ASP A 215 -3.71 0.31 0.46
CA ASP A 215 -4.72 -0.72 0.65
C ASP A 215 -5.56 -0.39 1.87
N HIS A 216 -6.89 -0.32 1.70
CA HIS A 216 -7.81 -0.03 2.78
C HIS A 216 -9.15 -0.76 2.61
N PHE A 217 -9.52 -1.58 3.60
CA PHE A 217 -10.70 -2.45 3.52
C PHE A 217 -12.03 -1.68 3.37
N ILE A 218 -12.23 -0.60 4.12
CA ILE A 218 -13.47 0.20 4.00
C ILE A 218 -13.52 0.87 2.63
N THR A 219 -12.38 1.35 2.14
CA THR A 219 -12.29 1.89 0.77
C THR A 219 -12.65 0.79 -0.23
N ALA A 220 -12.19 -0.44 -0.04
CA ALA A 220 -12.53 -1.57 -0.90
C ALA A 220 -14.04 -1.89 -0.87
N ILE A 221 -14.73 -1.76 0.26
CA ILE A 221 -16.20 -1.90 0.33
C ILE A 221 -16.88 -0.82 -0.53
N VAL A 222 -16.52 0.45 -0.31
CA VAL A 222 -17.11 1.60 -1.03
C VAL A 222 -16.85 1.53 -2.52
N THR A 223 -15.70 0.98 -2.92
CA THR A 223 -15.20 0.97 -4.30
C THR A 223 -15.29 -0.40 -4.99
N LEU A 224 -16.00 -1.35 -4.39
CA LEU A 224 -16.19 -2.72 -4.92
C LEU A 224 -14.88 -3.47 -5.22
N GLY A 225 -13.87 -3.30 -4.37
CA GLY A 225 -12.58 -4.00 -4.42
C GLY A 225 -11.41 -3.12 -4.84
N GLU A 226 -11.64 -1.97 -5.48
CA GLU A 226 -10.58 -1.07 -5.98
C GLU A 226 -9.78 -0.38 -4.85
N GLY A 227 -10.23 -0.50 -3.60
CA GLY A 227 -9.54 0.02 -2.41
C GLY A 227 -8.29 -0.75 -1.99
N TYR A 228 -7.98 -1.90 -2.61
CA TYR A 228 -6.66 -2.53 -2.55
C TYR A 228 -5.73 -1.87 -3.58
N HIS A 229 -5.54 -0.56 -3.41
CA HIS A 229 -4.98 0.31 -4.42
C HIS A 229 -3.45 0.28 -4.44
N ASN A 230 -2.80 -0.07 -3.33
CA ASN A 230 -1.36 -0.30 -3.30
C ASN A 230 -0.99 -1.50 -4.18
N PHE A 231 -1.74 -2.61 -4.05
CA PHE A 231 -1.57 -3.78 -4.91
C PHE A 231 -1.80 -3.43 -6.38
N HIS A 232 -2.94 -2.81 -6.69
CA HIS A 232 -3.32 -2.43 -8.05
C HIS A 232 -2.24 -1.56 -8.74
N HIS A 233 -1.62 -0.65 -7.99
CA HIS A 233 -0.59 0.22 -8.52
C HIS A 233 0.78 -0.44 -8.71
N GLU A 234 1.13 -1.39 -7.86
CA GLU A 234 2.38 -2.15 -7.99
C GLU A 234 2.27 -3.22 -9.10
N PHE A 235 1.08 -3.81 -9.25
CA PHE A 235 0.82 -4.92 -10.18
C PHE A 235 -0.35 -4.62 -11.14
N PRO A 236 -0.29 -3.54 -11.96
CA PRO A 236 -1.43 -2.98 -12.70
C PRO A 236 -1.98 -3.86 -13.84
N SER A 237 -1.30 -4.97 -14.16
CA SER A 237 -1.78 -5.96 -15.11
C SER A 237 -2.47 -7.17 -14.46
N ASP A 238 -2.49 -7.31 -13.13
CA ASP A 238 -3.28 -8.37 -12.49
C ASP A 238 -4.77 -8.04 -12.63
N TYR A 239 -5.59 -9.05 -12.91
CA TYR A 239 -7.03 -8.85 -13.01
C TYR A 239 -7.70 -8.63 -11.64
N ARG A 240 -7.00 -8.92 -10.55
CA ARG A 240 -7.50 -8.77 -9.17
C ARG A 240 -6.99 -7.46 -8.60
N ASN A 241 -7.84 -6.78 -7.83
CA ASN A 241 -7.35 -5.76 -6.91
C ASN A 241 -6.98 -6.41 -5.58
N ALA A 242 -7.77 -7.40 -5.14
CA ALA A 242 -7.50 -8.13 -3.91
C ALA A 242 -7.04 -9.56 -4.20
N ILE A 243 -5.81 -9.88 -3.83
CA ILE A 243 -5.18 -11.16 -4.19
C ILE A 243 -5.64 -12.36 -3.36
N SER A 244 -6.01 -12.15 -2.09
CA SER A 244 -6.48 -13.23 -1.23
C SER A 244 -7.93 -13.58 -1.55
N TRP A 245 -8.30 -14.85 -1.39
CA TRP A 245 -9.63 -15.33 -1.73
C TRP A 245 -10.73 -14.69 -0.87
N TYR A 246 -10.42 -14.41 0.41
CA TYR A 246 -11.33 -13.81 1.40
C TYR A 246 -11.39 -12.28 1.33
N GLN A 247 -10.45 -11.62 0.64
CA GLN A 247 -10.48 -10.17 0.50
C GLN A 247 -11.62 -9.76 -0.43
N TYR A 248 -12.38 -8.75 0.02
CA TYR A 248 -13.56 -8.24 -0.66
C TYR A 248 -13.19 -7.61 -2.00
N ASP A 249 -13.51 -8.33 -3.08
CA ASP A 249 -13.35 -7.84 -4.44
C ASP A 249 -14.41 -8.54 -5.31
N PRO A 250 -15.64 -8.00 -5.32
CA PRO A 250 -16.71 -8.51 -6.16
C PRO A 250 -16.35 -8.52 -7.64
N THR A 251 -15.53 -7.58 -8.11
CA THR A 251 -15.10 -7.53 -9.52
C THR A 251 -14.23 -8.73 -9.87
N LYS A 252 -13.26 -9.10 -9.03
CA LYS A 252 -12.47 -10.34 -9.16
C LYS A 252 -13.36 -11.56 -9.27
N TRP A 253 -14.37 -11.69 -8.40
CA TRP A 253 -15.26 -12.84 -8.40
C TRP A 253 -16.12 -12.89 -9.67
N LEU A 254 -16.69 -11.76 -10.08
CA LEU A 254 -17.45 -11.64 -11.32
C LEU A 254 -16.61 -12.02 -12.54
N ILE A 255 -15.40 -11.49 -12.67
CA ILE A 255 -14.50 -11.76 -13.79
C ILE A 255 -14.08 -13.23 -13.81
N TYR A 256 -13.80 -13.81 -12.63
CA TYR A 256 -13.51 -15.22 -12.51
C TYR A 256 -14.70 -16.09 -12.95
N LEU A 257 -15.93 -15.76 -12.56
CA LEU A 257 -17.12 -16.48 -13.01
C LEU A 257 -17.34 -16.34 -14.52
N LEU A 258 -17.19 -15.14 -15.07
CA LEU A 258 -17.26 -14.91 -16.52
C LEU A 258 -16.18 -15.71 -17.28
N SER A 259 -15.01 -15.94 -16.67
CA SER A 259 -13.96 -16.77 -17.26
C SER A 259 -14.27 -18.26 -17.28
N LYS A 260 -15.24 -18.72 -16.49
CA LYS A 260 -15.79 -20.09 -16.58
C LYS A 260 -16.75 -20.26 -17.75
N THR A 261 -17.12 -19.16 -18.39
CA THR A 261 -17.89 -19.15 -19.63
C THR A 261 -16.99 -18.76 -20.80
N THR A 262 -17.57 -18.57 -21.98
CA THR A 262 -16.88 -18.01 -23.14
C THR A 262 -16.76 -16.47 -23.10
N LEU A 263 -17.30 -15.78 -22.09
CA LEU A 263 -17.39 -14.32 -22.13
C LEU A 263 -16.06 -13.61 -21.79
N ALA A 264 -15.26 -14.16 -20.89
CA ALA A 264 -13.95 -13.64 -20.51
C ALA A 264 -12.84 -14.70 -20.67
N TYR A 265 -11.64 -14.28 -21.08
CA TYR A 265 -10.47 -15.15 -21.25
C TYR A 265 -9.17 -14.40 -21.00
N ASP A 266 -8.04 -15.11 -20.97
CA ASP A 266 -6.69 -14.59 -20.69
C ASP A 266 -6.61 -13.68 -19.44
N LEU A 267 -7.13 -14.18 -18.32
CA LEU A 267 -7.05 -13.47 -17.04
C LEU A 267 -5.58 -13.37 -16.62
N LYS A 268 -5.04 -12.16 -16.69
CA LYS A 268 -3.66 -11.88 -16.33
C LYS A 268 -3.47 -11.94 -14.82
N ARG A 269 -2.44 -12.64 -14.35
CA ARG A 269 -2.03 -12.70 -12.95
C ARG A 269 -0.53 -12.48 -12.86
N PHE A 270 -0.10 -11.71 -11.87
CA PHE A 270 1.32 -11.64 -11.54
C PHE A 270 1.80 -12.93 -10.89
N ARG A 271 3.07 -13.26 -11.09
CA ARG A 271 3.70 -14.43 -10.46
C ARG A 271 3.69 -14.23 -8.95
N HIS A 272 3.22 -15.24 -8.23
CA HIS A 272 3.10 -15.19 -6.77
C HIS A 272 4.42 -14.81 -6.09
N ASN A 273 5.55 -15.34 -6.56
CA ASN A 273 6.87 -15.01 -6.05
C ASN A 273 7.22 -13.51 -6.11
N GLU A 274 6.81 -12.80 -7.17
CA GLU A 274 7.09 -11.36 -7.27
C GLU A 274 6.22 -10.53 -6.31
N ILE A 275 4.98 -10.98 -6.09
CA ILE A 275 4.09 -10.38 -5.09
C ILE A 275 4.63 -10.58 -3.68
N GLU A 276 5.07 -11.78 -3.33
CA GLU A 276 5.64 -12.08 -2.01
C GLU A 276 6.98 -11.38 -1.79
N LYS A 277 7.82 -11.20 -2.81
CA LYS A 277 9.03 -10.38 -2.71
C LYS A 277 8.70 -8.95 -2.26
N GLY A 278 7.73 -8.29 -2.91
CA GLY A 278 7.32 -6.94 -2.54
C GLY A 278 6.80 -6.87 -1.11
N ARG A 279 5.95 -7.82 -0.71
CA ARG A 279 5.45 -7.91 0.66
C ARG A 279 6.54 -8.11 1.69
N LEU A 280 7.46 -9.06 1.45
CA LEU A 280 8.57 -9.34 2.35
C LEU A 280 9.51 -8.13 2.47
N GLN A 281 9.75 -7.40 1.39
CA GLN A 281 10.55 -6.18 1.41
C GLN A 281 9.91 -5.09 2.27
N GLN A 282 8.60 -4.86 2.16
CA GLN A 282 7.89 -3.90 3.01
C GLN A 282 7.84 -4.33 4.48
N GLN A 283 7.63 -5.62 4.74
CA GLN A 283 7.71 -6.17 6.11
C GLN A 283 9.11 -6.01 6.68
N GLN A 284 10.17 -6.28 5.91
CA GLN A 284 11.55 -6.08 6.33
C GLN A 284 11.82 -4.61 6.65
N LYS A 285 11.34 -3.68 5.81
CA LYS A 285 11.43 -2.24 6.05
C LYS A 285 10.75 -1.84 7.37
N ALA A 286 9.55 -2.35 7.63
CA ALA A 286 8.82 -2.09 8.87
C ALA A 286 9.53 -2.67 10.11
N LEU A 287 10.09 -3.88 9.98
CA LEU A 287 10.90 -4.51 11.03
C LEU A 287 12.16 -3.68 11.32
N ASP A 288 12.83 -3.17 10.29
CA ASP A 288 14.03 -2.35 10.43
C ASP A 288 13.74 -0.99 11.07
N ALA A 289 12.63 -0.35 10.70
CA ALA A 289 12.16 0.86 11.36
C ALA A 289 11.87 0.63 12.86
N ARG A 290 11.28 -0.52 13.22
CA ARG A 290 11.05 -0.89 14.62
C ARG A 290 12.34 -1.26 15.35
N ARG A 291 13.27 -1.95 14.70
CA ARG A 291 14.58 -2.28 15.27
C ARG A 291 15.35 -1.04 15.69
N VAL A 292 15.27 0.01 14.87
CA VAL A 292 15.91 1.30 15.13
C VAL A 292 15.47 1.94 16.45
N THR A 293 14.25 1.66 16.94
CA THR A 293 13.74 2.23 18.19
C THR A 293 14.18 1.50 19.46
N LEU A 294 14.83 0.35 19.34
CA LEU A 294 15.25 -0.47 20.48
C LEU A 294 16.70 -0.17 20.85
N ASP A 295 17.03 -0.33 22.14
CA ASP A 295 18.42 -0.27 22.59
C ASP A 295 19.08 -1.64 22.40
N TRP A 296 20.09 -1.68 21.54
CA TRP A 296 20.88 -2.88 21.28
C TRP A 296 22.24 -2.84 22.00
N GLY A 297 22.54 -1.82 22.81
CA GLY A 297 23.86 -1.61 23.41
C GLY A 297 24.93 -1.17 22.40
N LEU A 298 26.16 -0.98 22.87
CA LEU A 298 27.28 -0.50 22.04
C LEU A 298 27.68 -1.55 20.98
N PRO A 299 27.88 -1.16 19.69
CA PRO A 299 28.39 -2.06 18.66
C PRO A 299 29.76 -2.59 19.03
N LEU A 300 30.03 -3.85 18.69
CA LEU A 300 31.34 -4.47 18.91
C LEU A 300 32.49 -3.69 18.28
N SER A 301 32.24 -3.07 17.12
CA SER A 301 33.23 -2.22 16.43
C SER A 301 33.61 -0.97 17.21
N GLN A 302 32.75 -0.48 18.11
CA GLN A 302 32.98 0.70 18.95
C GLN A 302 33.55 0.34 20.32
N LEU A 303 33.56 -0.95 20.70
CA LEU A 303 34.09 -1.37 21.98
C LEU A 303 35.63 -1.31 22.00
N PRO A 304 36.24 -0.86 23.13
CA PRO A 304 37.69 -0.89 23.30
C PRO A 304 38.19 -2.33 23.36
N VAL A 305 39.39 -2.57 22.82
CA VAL A 305 40.08 -3.86 22.96
C VAL A 305 40.91 -3.80 24.23
N VAL A 306 40.68 -4.74 25.14
CA VAL A 306 41.26 -4.79 26.48
C VAL A 306 42.07 -6.07 26.60
N SER A 307 43.33 -5.98 27.02
CA SER A 307 44.14 -7.18 27.25
C SER A 307 43.66 -7.97 28.48
N TRP A 308 43.98 -9.26 28.57
CA TRP A 308 43.62 -10.05 29.75
C TRP A 308 44.16 -9.46 31.07
N VAL A 309 45.40 -8.96 31.04
CA VAL A 309 46.04 -8.29 32.18
C VAL A 309 45.28 -7.03 32.59
N GLU A 310 44.90 -6.22 31.61
CA GLU A 310 44.12 -5.01 31.85
C GLU A 310 42.70 -5.31 32.35
N TYR A 311 42.05 -6.36 31.82
CA TYR A 311 40.77 -6.84 32.30
C TYR A 311 40.85 -7.26 33.78
N GLN A 312 41.85 -8.04 34.16
CA GLN A 312 42.08 -8.44 35.55
C GLN A 312 42.37 -7.23 36.45
N ALA A 313 43.17 -6.27 35.98
CA ALA A 313 43.45 -5.04 36.73
C ALA A 313 42.18 -4.20 36.99
N ARG A 314 41.31 -4.06 35.97
CA ARG A 314 40.00 -3.37 36.11
C ARG A 314 39.07 -4.10 37.08
N CYS A 315 39.11 -5.43 37.12
CA CYS A 315 38.32 -6.19 38.11
C CYS A 315 38.88 -6.04 39.53
N ALA A 316 40.20 -5.94 39.67
CA ALA A 316 40.87 -5.80 40.97
C ALA A 316 40.71 -4.40 41.58
N SER A 317 40.47 -3.35 40.78
CA SER A 317 40.21 -2.01 41.30
C SER A 317 38.91 -1.93 42.11
N GLY A 318 37.94 -2.81 41.81
CA GLY A 318 36.65 -2.88 42.48
C GLY A 318 35.63 -1.84 42.00
N ASP A 319 35.98 -1.03 41.00
CA ASP A 319 35.12 0.04 40.48
C ASP A 319 33.93 -0.48 39.68
N ALA A 320 34.07 -1.66 39.07
CA ALA A 320 33.04 -2.33 38.30
C ALA A 320 33.13 -3.86 38.44
N ALA A 321 31.98 -4.52 38.43
CA ALA A 321 31.87 -5.97 38.39
C ALA A 321 31.85 -6.44 36.93
N LEU A 322 33.04 -6.79 36.41
CA LEU A 322 33.19 -7.18 35.01
C LEU A 322 33.21 -8.70 34.82
N ILE A 323 32.48 -9.19 33.82
CA ILE A 323 32.46 -10.61 33.42
C ILE A 323 32.76 -10.72 31.93
N ALA A 324 33.62 -11.67 31.56
CA ALA A 324 33.87 -12.01 30.17
C ALA A 324 32.92 -13.14 29.72
N ILE A 325 32.24 -12.96 28.59
CA ILE A 325 31.43 -14.00 27.94
C ILE A 325 31.75 -13.93 26.46
N THR A 326 32.17 -15.05 25.89
CA THR A 326 32.60 -15.24 24.50
C THR A 326 33.55 -14.13 24.04
N GLY A 327 34.56 -13.79 24.85
CA GLY A 327 35.52 -12.72 24.52
C GLY A 327 34.98 -11.29 24.59
N ILE A 328 33.73 -11.06 25.01
CA ILE A 328 33.16 -9.74 25.24
C ILE A 328 33.10 -9.46 26.75
N ILE A 329 33.55 -8.28 27.15
CA ILE A 329 33.54 -7.81 28.54
C ILE A 329 32.22 -7.09 28.79
N HIS A 330 31.52 -7.51 29.83
CA HIS A 330 30.26 -6.95 30.27
C HIS A 330 30.41 -6.37 31.67
N ASP A 331 29.89 -5.17 31.88
CA ASP A 331 29.74 -4.58 33.21
C ASP A 331 28.37 -4.96 33.75
N VAL A 332 28.37 -5.83 34.77
CA VAL A 332 27.15 -6.35 35.39
C VAL A 332 26.90 -5.72 36.76
N THR A 333 27.60 -4.65 37.13
CA THR A 333 27.57 -4.04 38.48
C THR A 333 26.14 -3.83 38.97
N ASP A 334 25.32 -3.14 38.17
CA ASP A 334 23.94 -2.85 38.52
C ASP A 334 23.03 -4.08 38.40
N PHE A 335 23.35 -5.01 37.51
CA PHE A 335 22.53 -6.19 37.24
C PHE A 335 22.70 -7.31 38.27
N ILE A 336 23.79 -7.33 39.05
CA ILE A 336 24.06 -8.38 40.05
C ILE A 336 22.87 -8.59 40.99
N THR A 337 22.22 -7.51 41.40
CA THR A 337 21.12 -7.56 42.37
C THR A 337 19.81 -8.08 41.77
N GLU A 338 19.67 -7.96 40.44
CA GLU A 338 18.47 -8.31 39.68
C GLU A 338 18.60 -9.67 38.98
N HIS A 339 19.79 -10.27 38.97
CA HIS A 339 20.03 -11.56 38.32
C HIS A 339 19.08 -12.66 38.86
N PRO A 340 18.22 -13.27 38.01
CA PRO A 340 17.20 -14.23 38.45
C PRO A 340 17.76 -15.50 39.11
N GLY A 341 18.98 -15.92 38.73
CA GLY A 341 19.67 -17.04 39.37
C GLY A 341 20.25 -16.71 40.75
N GLY A 342 20.12 -15.46 41.22
CA GLY A 342 20.61 -14.98 42.50
C GLY A 342 21.99 -14.32 42.42
N LYS A 343 22.24 -13.42 43.38
CA LYS A 343 23.44 -12.57 43.46
C LYS A 343 24.73 -13.38 43.61
N ALA A 344 24.68 -14.49 44.35
CA ALA A 344 25.86 -15.31 44.65
C ALA A 344 26.44 -15.97 43.39
N LEU A 345 25.58 -16.45 42.49
CA LEU A 345 26.02 -17.11 41.26
C LEU A 345 26.79 -16.16 40.36
N ILE A 346 26.23 -14.98 40.09
CA ILE A 346 26.88 -13.98 39.22
C ILE A 346 28.13 -13.38 39.86
N LYS A 347 28.13 -13.11 41.17
CA LYS A 347 29.33 -12.63 41.88
C LYS A 347 30.51 -13.61 41.79
N GLY A 348 30.25 -14.92 41.77
CA GLY A 348 31.29 -15.94 41.63
C GLY A 348 32.06 -15.91 40.31
N TRP A 349 31.50 -15.23 39.29
CA TRP A 349 32.07 -15.09 37.95
C TRP A 349 32.73 -13.73 37.69
N VAL A 350 32.66 -12.78 38.63
CA VAL A 350 33.33 -11.48 38.50
C VAL A 350 34.85 -11.70 38.35
N GLY A 351 35.44 -11.07 37.32
CA GLY A 351 36.84 -11.22 36.96
C GLY A 351 37.20 -12.52 36.23
N LYS A 352 36.20 -13.29 35.77
CA LYS A 352 36.40 -14.57 35.08
C LYS A 352 35.69 -14.62 33.73
N ASP A 353 36.07 -15.61 32.93
CA ASP A 353 35.31 -16.02 31.75
C ASP A 353 34.15 -16.93 32.18
N ALA A 354 32.92 -16.45 31.99
CA ALA A 354 31.68 -17.13 32.30
C ALA A 354 31.03 -17.78 31.06
N THR A 355 31.72 -17.88 29.92
CA THR A 355 31.19 -18.40 28.66
C THR A 355 30.50 -19.74 28.82
N ALA A 356 31.20 -20.72 29.42
CA ALA A 356 30.64 -22.05 29.63
C ALA A 356 29.44 -22.02 30.59
N GLY A 357 29.51 -21.22 31.66
CA GLY A 357 28.41 -21.05 32.60
C GLY A 357 27.16 -20.44 31.96
N PHE A 358 27.33 -19.50 31.03
CA PHE A 358 26.26 -18.78 30.36
C PHE A 358 25.61 -19.57 29.20
N ASN A 359 26.42 -20.32 28.43
CA ASN A 359 26.00 -21.00 27.20
C ASN A 359 25.73 -22.51 27.36
N GLY A 360 25.35 -22.96 28.56
CA GLY A 360 24.86 -24.34 28.75
C GLY A 360 25.81 -25.36 29.36
N GLY A 361 26.99 -24.96 29.81
CA GLY A 361 27.82 -25.78 30.69
C GLY A 361 27.22 -25.93 32.10
N VAL A 362 26.39 -24.97 32.52
CA VAL A 362 25.59 -25.05 33.75
C VAL A 362 24.13 -24.74 33.45
N TYR A 363 23.87 -23.61 32.79
CA TYR A 363 22.53 -23.21 32.38
C TYR A 363 22.59 -22.56 31.00
N VAL A 364 21.67 -22.92 30.11
CA VAL A 364 21.56 -22.28 28.78
C VAL A 364 20.66 -21.06 28.94
N HIS A 365 21.25 -19.86 28.88
CA HIS A 365 20.50 -18.62 29.01
C HIS A 365 19.54 -18.40 27.83
N SER A 366 18.40 -17.77 28.12
CA SER A 366 17.36 -17.51 27.12
C SER A 366 17.74 -16.35 26.19
N ASN A 367 17.06 -16.23 25.05
CA ASN A 367 17.22 -15.07 24.15
C ASN A 367 17.01 -13.72 24.87
N ALA A 368 16.14 -13.67 25.89
CA ALA A 368 15.96 -12.45 26.69
C ALA A 368 17.22 -12.08 27.49
N ALA A 369 17.91 -13.08 28.04
CA ALA A 369 19.18 -12.86 28.74
C ALA A 369 20.30 -12.44 27.78
N HIS A 370 20.36 -12.98 26.56
CA HIS A 370 21.31 -12.51 25.53
C HIS A 370 21.01 -11.07 25.08
N ASN A 371 19.72 -10.69 24.94
CA ASN A 371 19.33 -9.31 24.63
C ASN A 371 19.76 -8.35 25.74
N LEU A 372 19.49 -8.68 27.00
CA LEU A 372 19.89 -7.86 28.14
C LEU A 372 21.42 -7.77 28.25
N LEU A 373 22.12 -8.89 28.09
CA LEU A 373 23.59 -8.92 28.12
C LEU A 373 24.20 -7.98 27.06
N SER A 374 23.55 -7.82 25.91
CA SER A 374 24.03 -6.92 24.86
C SER A 374 24.03 -5.43 25.26
N THR A 375 23.22 -5.00 26.22
CA THR A 375 23.22 -3.61 26.71
C THR A 375 24.34 -3.33 27.72
N MET A 376 24.92 -4.37 28.30
CA MET A 376 25.95 -4.29 29.35
C MET A 376 27.40 -4.35 28.81
N ARG A 377 27.60 -4.27 27.50
CA ARG A 377 28.93 -4.43 26.87
C ARG A 377 29.82 -3.21 27.08
N VAL A 378 31.05 -3.43 27.53
CA VAL A 378 32.04 -2.37 27.81
C VAL A 378 33.41 -2.59 27.16
N GLY A 379 33.68 -3.77 26.59
CA GLY A 379 34.96 -4.05 25.92
C GLY A 379 34.98 -5.39 25.19
N VAL A 380 36.05 -5.61 24.44
CA VAL A 380 36.38 -6.90 23.79
C VAL A 380 37.75 -7.35 24.31
N LEU A 381 37.87 -8.60 24.74
CA LEU A 381 39.14 -9.18 25.19
C LEU A 381 40.07 -9.42 24.00
N ARG A 382 41.32 -8.96 24.13
CA ARG A 382 42.38 -9.20 23.15
C ARG A 382 42.67 -10.69 23.01
N GLY A 383 42.66 -11.22 21.79
CA GLY A 383 42.87 -12.65 21.51
C GLY A 383 41.61 -13.52 21.66
N GLY A 384 40.42 -12.92 21.85
CA GLY A 384 39.13 -13.62 21.75
C GLY A 384 38.77 -13.93 20.30
N GLN A 385 39.63 -14.67 19.59
CA GLN A 385 39.80 -14.73 18.13
C GLN A 385 38.53 -14.64 17.27
N GLU A 386 37.41 -15.29 17.64
CA GLU A 386 36.16 -15.13 16.90
C GLU A 386 35.69 -13.66 16.90
N VAL A 387 35.65 -12.96 18.04
CA VAL A 387 35.16 -11.58 18.21
C VAL A 387 36.06 -10.54 17.54
N GLU A 388 37.37 -10.75 17.55
CA GLU A 388 38.32 -9.87 16.84
C GLU A 388 38.16 -9.99 15.32
N VAL A 389 37.86 -11.20 14.82
CA VAL A 389 37.47 -11.41 13.41
C VAL A 389 36.17 -10.66 13.09
N TRP A 390 35.17 -10.55 13.98
CA TRP A 390 33.99 -9.68 13.73
C TRP A 390 34.32 -8.18 13.71
N LYS A 391 35.50 -7.77 14.20
CA LYS A 391 36.01 -6.40 14.12
C LYS A 391 36.71 -6.12 12.78
N GLU A 392 37.40 -7.11 12.22
CA GLU A 392 38.14 -7.03 10.94
C GLU A 392 37.30 -7.48 9.74
N GLU A 393 36.63 -8.62 9.85
CA GLU A 393 35.64 -9.14 8.92
C GLU A 393 34.23 -8.80 9.40
N ARG A 394 33.69 -7.71 8.86
CA ARG A 394 32.37 -7.64 8.21
C ARG A 394 31.91 -6.19 8.18
N GLY A 395 32.36 -5.48 7.14
CA GLY A 395 31.53 -4.52 6.44
C GLY A 395 30.32 -5.19 5.78
N VAL A 396 29.53 -5.97 6.55
CA VAL A 396 28.22 -6.41 6.10
C VAL A 396 27.31 -5.19 6.25
N PRO A 397 26.63 -4.73 5.20
CA PRO A 397 25.69 -3.63 5.29
C PRO A 397 24.51 -4.05 6.17
N GLY A 398 24.65 -3.87 7.49
CA GLY A 398 23.62 -4.11 8.49
C GLY A 398 22.83 -2.83 8.77
N ILE A 399 21.54 -2.97 9.02
CA ILE A 399 20.69 -1.86 9.48
C ILE A 399 21.26 -1.33 10.81
N LYS A 400 21.35 0.00 10.92
CA LYS A 400 21.81 0.71 12.11
C LYS A 400 20.62 1.26 12.91
N ASP A 401 20.72 1.34 14.23
CA ASP A 401 19.71 1.94 15.10
C ASP A 401 19.78 3.49 15.16
N LYS A 402 18.96 4.13 16.01
CA LYS A 402 18.93 5.61 16.15
C LYS A 402 20.27 6.21 16.55
N LEU A 403 21.14 5.43 17.18
CA LEU A 403 22.47 5.83 17.65
C LEU A 403 23.57 5.38 16.66
N GLY A 404 23.21 4.89 15.47
CA GLY A 404 24.14 4.46 14.43
C GLY A 404 24.73 3.06 14.64
N ARG A 405 24.13 2.25 15.51
CA ARG A 405 24.66 0.96 16.00
C ARG A 405 24.07 -0.22 15.23
N VAL A 406 24.87 -1.22 14.86
CA VAL A 406 24.39 -2.37 14.06
C VAL A 406 23.36 -3.19 14.85
N VAL A 407 22.21 -3.46 14.23
CA VAL A 407 21.13 -4.27 14.82
C VAL A 407 21.46 -5.76 14.78
N VAL A 408 21.24 -6.46 15.89
CA VAL A 408 21.47 -7.91 16.03
C VAL A 408 20.17 -8.71 15.74
N ARG A 409 20.25 -9.82 15.00
CA ARG A 409 19.10 -10.72 14.76
C ARG A 409 19.05 -11.85 15.81
N VAL A 410 17.87 -12.45 15.96
CA VAL A 410 17.67 -13.65 16.79
C VAL A 410 18.62 -14.76 16.30
N ASN A 411 19.33 -15.41 17.23
CA ASN A 411 20.37 -16.42 16.97
C ASN A 411 21.65 -15.91 16.26
N GLU A 412 21.80 -14.58 16.11
CA GLU A 412 23.03 -13.94 15.60
C GLU A 412 23.74 -13.12 16.69
N HIS A 413 23.34 -13.28 17.96
CA HIS A 413 24.11 -12.72 19.07
C HIS A 413 25.49 -13.36 19.10
N VAL A 414 26.54 -12.54 19.15
CA VAL A 414 27.93 -13.04 19.24
C VAL A 414 28.17 -13.84 20.52
N THR A 415 27.35 -13.60 21.56
CA THR A 415 27.37 -14.38 22.80
C THR A 415 26.68 -15.73 22.71
N ASN A 416 25.97 -16.02 21.62
CA ASN A 416 25.31 -17.30 21.39
C ASN A 416 26.28 -18.28 20.72
N VAL A 417 26.70 -19.29 21.46
CA VAL A 417 27.48 -20.40 20.91
C VAL A 417 26.49 -21.36 20.25
N ARG A 418 26.46 -21.40 18.91
CA ARG A 418 25.62 -22.35 18.18
C ARG A 418 25.96 -23.77 18.67
N ARG A 419 24.95 -24.55 19.06
CA ARG A 419 25.14 -26.00 19.16
C ARG A 419 25.67 -26.48 17.81
N LEU A 420 26.84 -27.12 17.81
CA LEU A 420 27.26 -27.95 16.70
C LEU A 420 26.10 -28.91 16.43
N VAL A 421 25.44 -28.74 15.28
CA VAL A 421 24.56 -29.78 14.75
C VAL A 421 25.50 -30.96 14.57
N GLY A 422 25.26 -32.05 15.31
CA GLY A 422 26.04 -33.27 15.16
C GLY A 422 26.14 -33.58 13.67
N SER A 423 27.36 -33.73 13.17
CA SER A 423 27.59 -34.20 11.81
C SER A 423 26.77 -35.46 11.62
N ALA A 424 26.07 -35.55 10.49
CA ALA A 424 25.29 -36.71 10.09
C ALA A 424 26.20 -37.90 9.68
N GLU A 425 27.15 -38.24 10.54
CA GLU A 425 28.06 -39.38 10.46
C GLU A 425 28.24 -39.96 11.87
N ALA A 426 27.12 -40.34 12.48
CA ALA A 426 27.06 -41.23 13.63
C ALA A 426 25.70 -41.94 13.62
N ALA A 427 25.51 -42.81 12.64
CA ALA A 427 24.48 -43.85 12.58
C ALA A 427 25.07 -45.08 11.90
#